data_AF-L0DE82-F1
#
_entry.id   AF-L0DE82-F1
#
_cell.length_a   1.000
_cell.length_b   1.000
_cell.length_c   1.000
_cell.angle_alpha   90.00
_cell.angle_beta   90.00
_cell.angle_gamma   90.00
#
_symmetry.space_group_name_H-M   'P 1'
#
loop_
_entity.id
_entity.type
_entity.pdbx_description
1 polymer ?
#
loop_
_entity_poly.entity_id
_entity_poly.type
_entity_poly.pdbx_seq_one_letter_code
_entity_poly.pdbx_strand_id
1 'polypeptide(L)'
;MEVSPTGQGPVPAAANYNDPVALLHFLVNLQNQTLEIQRQILENQRQQLELAREAAQVNREQRARQIAELERWQTGHEPVLEHCRESLGNLEKVHAALMGELANYVSDHHENLLDGDFALTDFVDRFGPRLAHLNTMLAVLRPLAAAVRKTES
;
A
#
# COMPACT_ATOMS: atom_id res chain seq x y z
N MET A 1 -79.16 -6.26 -8.64
CA MET A 1 -78.37 -5.39 -7.75
C MET A 1 -78.92 -5.57 -6.35
N GLU A 2 -78.25 -6.36 -5.52
CA GLU A 2 -78.22 -6.23 -4.05
C GLU A 2 -77.01 -7.02 -3.58
N VAL A 3 -75.99 -6.31 -3.10
CA VAL A 3 -74.74 -6.86 -2.59
C VAL A 3 -74.87 -7.02 -1.08
N SER A 4 -74.88 -8.27 -0.60
CA SER A 4 -74.71 -8.56 0.83
C SER A 4 -73.22 -8.64 1.15
N PRO A 5 -72.71 -7.87 2.13
CA PRO A 5 -71.32 -7.97 2.56
C PRO A 5 -71.25 -8.78 3.85
N THR A 6 -70.57 -9.92 3.89
CA THR A 6 -70.02 -10.45 5.15
C THR A 6 -68.95 -11.48 4.87
N GLY A 7 -67.74 -11.18 5.33
CA GLY A 7 -66.57 -12.02 5.19
C GLY A 7 -65.30 -11.28 5.55
N GLN A 8 -65.35 -10.38 6.55
CA GLN A 8 -64.12 -9.87 7.17
C GLN A 8 -63.43 -11.07 7.83
N GLY A 9 -62.33 -11.52 7.22
CA GLY A 9 -61.37 -12.39 7.89
C GLY A 9 -60.85 -11.74 9.17
N PRO A 10 -60.25 -12.52 10.09
CA PRO A 10 -59.84 -12.03 11.39
C PRO A 10 -58.82 -10.90 11.20
N VAL A 11 -59.25 -9.68 11.50
CA VAL A 11 -58.38 -8.51 11.60
C VAL A 11 -57.41 -8.80 12.73
N PRO A 12 -56.08 -8.70 12.55
CA PRO A 12 -55.14 -8.89 13.63
C PRO A 12 -55.51 -7.88 14.72
N ALA A 13 -55.81 -8.38 15.92
CA ALA A 13 -56.18 -7.55 17.05
C ALA A 13 -55.12 -6.45 17.20
N ALA A 14 -55.54 -5.20 17.00
CA ALA A 14 -54.70 -4.06 17.26
C ALA A 14 -54.24 -4.18 18.72
N ALA A 15 -52.94 -4.40 18.92
CA ALA A 15 -52.34 -4.47 20.24
C ALA A 15 -52.81 -3.26 21.04
N ASN A 16 -53.45 -3.50 22.18
CA ASN A 16 -54.05 -2.44 22.97
C ASN A 16 -52.91 -1.67 23.66
N TYR A 17 -52.39 -0.64 22.99
CA TYR A 17 -51.23 0.17 23.43
C TYR A 17 -51.45 0.91 24.75
N ASN A 18 -52.65 0.85 25.34
CA ASN A 18 -53.01 1.44 26.63
C ASN A 18 -52.89 0.48 27.83
N ASP A 19 -52.47 -0.78 27.64
CA ASP A 19 -52.20 -1.69 28.77
C ASP A 19 -50.77 -1.46 29.32
N PRO A 20 -50.61 -0.86 30.52
CA PRO A 20 -49.30 -0.59 31.10
C PRO A 20 -48.48 -1.87 31.33
N VAL A 21 -49.12 -3.02 31.53
CA VAL A 21 -48.43 -4.31 31.71
C VAL A 21 -47.84 -4.81 30.40
N ALA A 22 -48.58 -4.67 29.29
CA ALA A 22 -48.10 -5.03 27.95
C ALA A 22 -46.91 -4.15 27.53
N LEU A 23 -46.94 -2.85 27.84
CA LEU A 23 -45.83 -1.93 27.58
C LEU A 23 -44.58 -2.27 28.41
N LEU A 24 -44.74 -2.61 29.70
CA LEU A 24 -43.62 -3.04 30.55
C LEU A 24 -42.98 -4.33 30.03
N HIS A 25 -43.79 -5.31 29.62
CA HIS A 25 -43.30 -6.56 29.04
C HIS A 25 -42.54 -6.32 27.73
N PHE A 26 -43.03 -5.41 26.88
CA PHE A 26 -42.34 -5.01 25.65
C PHE A 26 -40.99 -4.32 25.95
N LEU A 27 -40.94 -3.40 26.91
CA LEU A 27 -39.71 -2.73 27.33
C LEU A 27 -38.67 -3.72 27.89
N VAL A 28 -39.11 -4.67 28.73
CA VAL A 28 -38.23 -5.72 29.28
C VAL A 28 -37.70 -6.61 28.16
N ASN A 29 -38.52 -6.98 27.17
CA ASN A 29 -38.07 -7.76 26.02
C ASN A 29 -37.04 -7.01 25.18
N LEU A 30 -37.27 -5.73 24.89
CA LEU A 30 -36.29 -4.90 24.18
C LEU A 30 -34.98 -4.75 24.96
N GLN A 31 -35.07 -4.60 26.29
CA GLN A 31 -33.91 -4.48 27.15
C GLN A 31 -33.10 -5.79 27.16
N ASN A 32 -33.77 -6.94 27.24
CA ASN A 32 -33.13 -8.25 27.14
C ASN A 32 -32.48 -8.46 25.77
N GLN A 33 -33.16 -8.08 24.69
CA GLN A 33 -32.60 -8.15 23.33
C GLN A 33 -31.38 -7.23 23.16
N THR A 34 -31.40 -6.04 23.76
CA THR A 34 -30.28 -5.10 23.76
C THR A 34 -29.07 -5.68 24.50
N LEU A 35 -29.30 -6.27 25.68
CA LEU A 35 -28.24 -6.91 26.46
C LEU A 35 -27.62 -8.10 25.72
N GLU A 36 -28.43 -8.88 25.02
CA GLU A 36 -27.94 -10.02 24.23
C GLU A 36 -27.06 -9.55 23.07
N ILE A 37 -27.49 -8.53 22.33
CA ILE A 37 -26.68 -7.95 21.24
C ILE A 37 -25.38 -7.36 21.80
N GLN A 38 -25.41 -6.67 22.95
CA GLN A 38 -24.21 -6.13 23.58
C GLN A 38 -23.21 -7.24 23.96
N ARG A 39 -23.69 -8.37 24.49
CA ARG A 39 -22.84 -9.54 24.77
C ARG A 39 -22.24 -10.11 23.49
N GLN A 40 -23.03 -10.25 22.43
CA GLN A 40 -22.54 -10.75 21.15
C GLN A 40 -21.49 -9.81 20.53
N ILE A 41 -21.66 -8.49 20.66
CA ILE A 41 -20.69 -7.50 20.21
C ILE A 41 -19.38 -7.64 21.01
N LEU A 42 -19.46 -7.74 22.34
CA LEU A 42 -18.28 -7.90 23.19
C LEU A 42 -17.52 -9.19 22.85
N GLU A 43 -18.23 -10.27 22.58
CA GLU A 43 -17.60 -11.54 22.17
C GLU A 43 -16.92 -11.41 20.80
N ASN A 44 -17.58 -10.76 19.84
CA ASN A 44 -16.97 -10.50 18.54
C ASN A 44 -15.73 -9.60 18.64
N GLN A 45 -15.76 -8.57 19.50
CA GLN A 45 -14.61 -7.70 19.75
C GLN A 45 -13.42 -8.46 20.36
N ARG A 46 -13.69 -9.43 21.26
CA ARG A 46 -12.62 -10.31 21.80
C ARG A 46 -12.00 -11.17 20.72
N GLN A 47 -12.82 -11.78 19.87
CA GLN A 47 -12.34 -12.58 18.74
C GLN A 47 -11.52 -11.75 17.75
N GLN A 48 -11.97 -10.54 17.43
CA GLN A 48 -11.23 -9.61 16.58
C GLN A 48 -9.88 -9.21 17.19
N LEU A 49 -9.83 -8.97 18.50
CA LEU A 49 -8.58 -8.65 19.19
C LEU A 49 -7.58 -9.81 19.13
N GLU A 50 -8.08 -11.05 19.26
CA GLU A 50 -7.22 -12.23 19.18
C GLU A 50 -6.65 -12.41 17.78
N LEU A 51 -7.49 -12.33 16.74
CA LEU A 51 -7.03 -12.39 15.36
C LEU A 51 -6.04 -11.26 15.02
N ALA A 52 -6.26 -10.05 15.55
CA ALA A 52 -5.34 -8.94 15.36
C ALA A 52 -3.98 -9.19 16.01
N ARG A 53 -3.96 -9.83 17.19
CA ARG A 53 -2.71 -10.22 17.87
C ARG A 53 -1.96 -11.29 17.10
N GLU A 54 -2.67 -12.32 16.63
CA GLU A 54 -2.08 -13.38 15.79
C GLU A 54 -1.49 -12.81 14.50
N ALA A 55 -2.25 -11.95 13.80
CA ALA A 55 -1.76 -11.29 12.59
C ALA A 55 -0.52 -10.43 12.86
N ALA A 56 -0.51 -9.68 13.96
CA ALA A 56 0.67 -8.90 14.37
C ALA A 56 1.87 -9.79 14.71
N GLN A 57 1.66 -10.97 15.31
CA GLN A 57 2.71 -11.93 15.56
C GLN A 57 3.27 -12.51 14.26
N VAL A 58 2.41 -13.00 13.37
CA VAL A 58 2.82 -13.53 12.06
C VAL A 58 3.60 -12.48 11.27
N ASN A 59 3.15 -11.22 11.28
CA ASN A 59 3.84 -10.13 10.60
C ASN A 59 5.25 -9.88 11.20
N ARG A 60 5.37 -9.89 12.54
CA ARG A 60 6.68 -9.76 13.22
C ARG A 60 7.61 -10.91 12.85
N GLU A 61 7.13 -12.14 12.86
CA GLU A 61 7.92 -13.32 12.48
C GLU A 61 8.34 -13.28 11.02
N GLN A 62 7.43 -12.92 10.11
CA GLN A 62 7.72 -12.76 8.69
C GLN A 62 8.80 -11.69 8.47
N ARG A 63 8.68 -10.54 9.15
CA ARG A 63 9.67 -9.47 9.07
C ARG A 63 11.03 -9.90 9.61
N ALA A 64 11.06 -10.64 10.72
CA ALA A 64 12.30 -11.18 11.28
C ALA A 64 12.98 -12.16 10.31
N ARG A 65 12.21 -13.04 9.65
CA ARG A 65 12.74 -13.95 8.62
C ARG A 65 13.31 -13.20 7.43
N GLN A 66 12.59 -12.20 6.92
CA GLN A 66 13.06 -11.37 5.80
C GLN A 66 14.38 -10.66 6.14
N ILE A 67 14.50 -10.11 7.35
CA ILE A 67 15.74 -9.46 7.80
C ILE A 67 16.88 -10.48 7.88
N ALA A 68 16.65 -11.66 8.48
CA ALA A 68 17.68 -12.69 8.59
C ALA A 68 18.13 -13.24 7.22
N GLU A 69 17.21 -13.38 6.26
CA GLU A 69 17.55 -13.77 4.88
C GLU A 69 18.40 -12.71 4.19
N LEU A 70 18.06 -11.43 4.36
CA LEU A 70 18.84 -10.32 3.82
C LEU A 70 20.24 -10.26 4.43
N GLU A 71 20.36 -10.38 5.74
CA GLU A 71 21.66 -10.40 6.44
C GLU A 71 22.52 -11.59 6.00
N ARG A 72 21.92 -12.77 5.90
CA ARG A 72 22.60 -13.98 5.39
C ARG A 72 23.07 -13.78 3.95
N TRP A 73 22.21 -13.20 3.11
CA TRP A 73 22.58 -12.92 1.72
C TRP A 73 23.72 -11.92 1.63
N GLN A 74 23.67 -10.82 2.40
CA GLN A 74 24.72 -9.80 2.44
C GLN A 74 26.05 -10.39 2.89
N THR A 75 26.07 -11.12 4.01
CA THR A 75 27.27 -11.77 4.53
C THR A 75 27.90 -12.74 3.51
N GLY A 76 27.07 -13.47 2.74
CA GLY A 76 27.52 -14.39 1.71
C GLY A 76 28.01 -13.72 0.41
N HIS A 77 27.71 -12.44 0.21
CA HIS A 77 27.98 -11.69 -1.02
C HIS A 77 28.73 -10.37 -0.75
N GLU A 78 29.45 -10.27 0.36
CA GLU A 78 30.22 -9.07 0.73
C GLU A 78 31.13 -8.57 -0.41
N PRO A 79 31.87 -9.43 -1.14
CA PRO A 79 32.68 -8.95 -2.26
C PRO A 79 31.82 -8.28 -3.33
N VAL A 80 30.64 -8.83 -3.66
CA VAL A 80 29.76 -8.25 -4.69
C VAL A 80 29.27 -6.87 -4.26
N LEU A 81 28.92 -6.70 -2.99
CA LEU A 81 28.46 -5.43 -2.46
C LEU A 81 29.55 -4.36 -2.48
N GLU A 82 30.79 -4.72 -2.16
CA GLU A 82 31.95 -3.83 -2.28
C GLU A 82 32.21 -3.42 -3.74
N HIS A 83 32.16 -4.35 -4.67
CA HIS A 83 32.26 -4.02 -6.09
C HIS A 83 31.08 -3.13 -6.55
N CYS A 84 29.86 -3.34 -6.03
CA CYS A 84 28.72 -2.46 -6.31
C CYS A 84 28.94 -1.04 -5.79
N ARG A 85 29.59 -0.88 -4.62
CA ARG A 85 29.93 0.43 -4.04
C ARG A 85 30.95 1.17 -4.90
N GLU A 86 32.03 0.49 -5.31
CA GLU A 86 33.02 1.05 -6.22
C GLU A 86 32.39 1.40 -7.59
N SER A 87 31.63 0.46 -8.15
CA SER A 87 30.95 0.64 -9.43
C SER A 87 29.95 1.79 -9.40
N LEU A 88 29.22 1.98 -8.30
CA LEU A 88 28.31 3.10 -8.12
C LEU A 88 29.05 4.44 -8.25
N GLY A 89 30.16 4.61 -7.53
CA GLY A 89 30.94 5.85 -7.60
C GLY A 89 31.51 6.11 -9.00
N ASN A 90 31.94 5.07 -9.71
CA ASN A 90 32.39 5.20 -11.10
C ASN A 90 31.24 5.54 -12.06
N LEU A 91 30.08 4.92 -11.87
CA LEU A 91 28.90 5.15 -12.70
C LEU A 91 28.31 6.55 -12.48
N GLU A 92 28.37 7.08 -11.25
CA GLU A 92 27.99 8.47 -10.95
C GLU A 92 28.87 9.48 -11.68
N LYS A 93 30.18 9.22 -11.81
CA LYS A 93 31.09 10.05 -12.62
C LYS A 93 30.73 9.99 -14.10
N VAL A 94 30.44 8.80 -14.63
CA VAL A 94 30.00 8.62 -16.03
C VAL A 94 28.68 9.36 -16.28
N HIS A 95 27.72 9.24 -15.36
CA HIS A 95 26.45 9.95 -15.44
C HIS A 95 26.65 11.48 -15.42
N ALA A 96 27.50 11.99 -14.53
CA ALA A 96 27.82 13.41 -14.46
C ALA A 96 28.48 13.92 -15.76
N ALA A 97 29.38 13.12 -16.35
CA ALA A 97 29.99 13.46 -17.64
C ALA A 97 28.95 13.53 -18.77
N LEU A 98 28.04 12.54 -18.86
CA LEU A 98 26.96 12.56 -19.85
C LEU A 98 26.02 13.75 -19.67
N MET A 99 25.70 14.11 -18.42
CA MET A 99 24.90 15.30 -18.12
C MET A 99 25.61 16.59 -18.56
N GLY A 100 26.93 16.66 -18.41
CA GLY A 100 27.74 17.75 -18.91
C GLY A 100 27.71 17.85 -20.44
N GLU A 101 27.87 16.73 -21.15
CA GLU A 101 27.75 16.68 -22.61
C GLU A 101 26.36 17.12 -23.09
N LEU A 102 25.30 16.66 -22.42
CA LEU A 102 23.92 17.05 -22.71
C LEU A 102 23.74 18.56 -22.51
N ALA A 103 24.19 19.10 -21.36
CA ALA A 103 24.04 20.51 -21.04
C ALA A 103 24.77 21.41 -22.05
N ASN A 104 25.99 21.03 -22.45
CA ASN A 104 26.75 21.75 -23.47
C ASN A 104 26.03 21.71 -24.83
N TYR A 105 25.55 20.53 -25.25
CA TYR A 105 24.81 20.40 -26.51
C TYR A 105 23.55 21.28 -26.53
N VAL A 106 22.78 21.29 -25.43
CA VAL A 106 21.60 22.16 -25.33
C VAL A 106 22.00 23.63 -25.40
N SER A 107 23.04 24.04 -24.68
CA SER A 107 23.53 25.42 -24.71
C SER A 107 23.89 25.86 -26.14
N ASP A 108 24.63 25.01 -26.87
CA ASP A 108 25.15 25.33 -28.21
C ASP A 108 24.09 25.24 -29.32
N HIS A 109 22.99 24.51 -29.09
CA HIS A 109 22.00 24.20 -30.13
C HIS A 109 20.53 24.52 -29.75
N HIS A 110 20.29 25.26 -28.66
CA HIS A 110 18.93 25.50 -28.13
C HIS A 110 17.95 26.08 -29.15
N GLU A 111 18.37 27.01 -30.02
CA GLU A 111 17.50 27.59 -31.06
C GLU A 111 17.02 26.51 -32.04
N ASN A 112 17.93 25.65 -32.50
CA ASN A 112 17.61 24.55 -33.42
C ASN A 112 16.72 23.48 -32.76
N LEU A 113 16.87 23.26 -31.45
CA LEU A 113 16.05 22.32 -30.68
C LEU A 113 14.61 22.80 -30.49
N LEU A 114 14.39 24.11 -30.44
CA LEU A 114 13.06 24.70 -30.31
C LEU A 114 12.31 24.72 -31.64
N ASP A 115 13.01 25.02 -32.74
CA ASP A 115 12.38 25.25 -34.03
C ASP A 115 12.38 24.01 -34.96
N GLY A 116 13.16 22.96 -34.64
CA GLY A 116 13.37 21.81 -35.52
C GLY A 116 13.07 20.44 -34.91
N ASP A 117 11.98 19.80 -35.36
CA ASP A 117 11.59 18.44 -34.97
C ASP A 117 12.69 17.40 -35.21
N PHE A 118 13.47 17.57 -36.28
CA PHE A 118 14.60 16.69 -36.59
C PHE A 118 15.74 16.84 -35.57
N ALA A 119 16.10 18.07 -35.20
CA ALA A 119 17.17 18.34 -34.23
C ALA A 119 16.77 17.85 -32.82
N LEU A 120 15.50 18.02 -32.45
CA LEU A 120 14.95 17.49 -31.21
C LEU A 120 14.95 15.95 -31.18
N THR A 121 14.56 15.31 -32.29
CA THR A 121 14.56 13.84 -32.40
C THR A 121 15.99 13.29 -32.30
N ASP A 122 16.94 13.86 -33.04
CA ASP A 122 18.35 13.46 -32.97
C ASP A 122 18.93 13.65 -31.55
N PHE A 123 18.59 14.74 -30.87
CA PHE A 123 18.97 14.97 -29.48
C PHE A 123 18.41 13.89 -28.54
N VAL A 124 17.12 13.57 -28.65
CA VAL A 124 16.48 12.52 -27.85
C VAL A 124 17.10 11.16 -28.13
N ASP A 125 17.35 10.82 -29.39
CA ASP A 125 17.97 9.54 -29.76
C ASP A 125 19.41 9.42 -29.27
N ARG A 126 20.15 10.53 -29.27
CA ARG A 126 21.55 10.58 -28.81
C ARG A 126 21.67 10.44 -27.29
N PHE A 127 20.85 11.17 -26.53
CA PHE A 127 21.02 11.27 -25.07
C PHE A 127 19.99 10.46 -24.27
N GLY A 128 18.75 10.34 -24.76
CA GLY A 128 17.62 9.75 -24.05
C GLY A 128 17.85 8.30 -23.63
N PRO A 129 18.10 7.36 -24.56
CA PRO A 129 18.32 5.94 -24.21
C PRO A 129 19.49 5.75 -23.24
N ARG A 130 20.59 6.47 -23.44
CA ARG A 130 21.79 6.38 -22.59
C ARG A 130 21.50 6.86 -21.16
N LEU A 131 20.83 8.01 -21.03
CA LEU A 131 20.48 8.57 -19.73
C LEU A 131 19.47 7.69 -18.99
N ALA A 132 18.45 7.17 -19.69
CA ALA A 132 17.45 6.26 -19.12
C ALA A 132 18.08 4.96 -18.59
N HIS A 133 18.99 4.36 -19.36
CA HIS A 133 19.70 3.15 -18.94
C HIS A 133 20.63 3.41 -17.75
N LEU A 134 21.42 4.49 -17.77
CA LEU A 134 22.29 4.85 -16.66
C LEU A 134 21.49 5.12 -15.37
N ASN A 135 20.36 5.81 -15.47
CA ASN A 135 19.48 6.04 -14.33
C ASN A 135 18.91 4.74 -13.76
N THR A 136 18.52 3.81 -14.62
CA THR A 136 18.06 2.48 -14.20
C THR A 136 19.18 1.71 -13.46
N MET A 137 20.40 1.72 -14.01
CA MET A 137 21.55 1.05 -13.37
C MET A 137 21.88 1.67 -12.00
N LEU A 138 21.87 3.01 -11.90
CA LEU A 138 22.07 3.73 -10.64
C LEU A 138 20.96 3.41 -9.62
N ALA A 139 19.71 3.33 -10.05
CA ALA A 139 18.57 2.98 -9.19
C ALA A 139 18.71 1.57 -8.58
N VAL A 140 19.28 0.62 -9.34
CA VAL A 140 19.57 -0.74 -8.85
C VAL A 140 20.78 -0.76 -7.93
N LEU A 141 21.87 -0.05 -8.25
CA LEU A 141 23.12 -0.10 -7.49
C LEU A 141 23.05 0.66 -6.15
N ARG A 142 22.31 1.77 -6.07
CA ARG A 142 22.19 2.58 -4.84
C ARG A 142 21.73 1.81 -3.60
N PRO A 143 20.63 1.02 -3.63
CA PRO A 143 20.21 0.25 -2.47
C PRO A 143 21.20 -0.86 -2.11
N LEU A 144 21.86 -1.47 -3.10
CA LEU A 144 22.88 -2.51 -2.86
C LEU A 144 24.13 -1.92 -2.17
N ALA A 145 24.62 -0.77 -2.65
CA ALA A 145 25.73 -0.07 -2.02
C ALA A 145 25.37 0.51 -0.63
N ALA A 146 24.09 0.84 -0.40
CA ALA A 146 23.62 1.30 0.90
C ALA A 146 23.51 0.17 1.93
N ALA A 147 23.29 -1.07 1.48
CA ALA A 147 23.23 -2.24 2.35
C ALA A 147 24.55 -2.47 3.11
N VAL A 148 25.70 -2.28 2.46
CA VAL A 148 27.04 -2.36 3.08
C VAL A 148 27.18 -1.43 4.28
N ARG A 149 26.79 -0.16 4.13
CA ARG A 149 26.96 0.86 5.18
C ARG A 149 26.22 0.53 6.47
N LYS A 150 25.13 -0.22 6.39
CA LYS A 150 24.35 -0.64 7.56
C LYS A 150 25.01 -1.78 8.33
N THR A 151 25.85 -2.58 7.69
CA THR A 151 26.60 -3.66 8.35
C THR A 151 27.80 -3.10 9.14
N GLU A 152 28.37 -1.98 8.69
CA GLU A 152 29.53 -1.34 9.33
C GLU A 152 29.18 -0.34 10.45
N SER A 153 27.90 0.06 10.62
CA SER A 153 27.42 1.02 11.63
C SER A 153 26.70 0.33 12.78
#